data_AF-A0A1F3B5A9-F1
#
_entry.id   AF-A0A1F3B5A9-F1
#
_cell.length_a   1.000
_cell.length_b   1.000
_cell.length_c   1.000
_cell.angle_alpha   90.00
_cell.angle_beta   90.00
_cell.angle_gamma   90.00
#
_symmetry.space_group_name_H-M   'P 1'
#
loop_
_entity.id
_entity.type
_entity.pdbx_description
1 polymer ?
#
loop_
_entity_poly.entity_id
_entity_poly.type
_entity_poly.pdbx_seq_one_letter_code
_entity_poly.pdbx_strand_id
1 'polypeptide(L)' 'MTTPTPIPITDRGLLRLLTWLSPSFPVGSYAYSHGAEFAVESALVSNRDTAEAWTAFIVEFGSGRVDADVFVAA' A
#
# COMPACT_ATOMS: atom_id res chain seq x y z
N MET A 1 -6.10 -11.35 25.19
CA MET A 1 -6.12 -10.77 23.84
C MET A 1 -7.45 -10.06 23.68
N THR A 2 -7.49 -8.75 23.94
CA THR A 2 -8.70 -7.92 23.85
C THR A 2 -8.89 -7.50 22.40
N THR A 3 -9.95 -7.99 21.76
CA THR A 3 -10.34 -7.49 20.43
C THR A 3 -10.71 -6.01 20.57
N PRO A 4 -10.03 -5.09 19.88
CA PRO A 4 -10.38 -3.67 19.97
C PRO A 4 -11.80 -3.47 19.41
N THR A 5 -12.63 -2.73 20.14
CA THR A 5 -13.95 -2.31 19.64
C THR A 5 -13.74 -1.47 18.36
N PRO A 6 -14.40 -1.81 17.24
CA PRO A 6 -14.27 -1.04 16.02
C PRO A 6 -14.70 0.41 16.25
N ILE A 7 -13.83 1.37 15.90
CA ILE A 7 -14.19 2.78 15.92
C ILE A 7 -15.06 3.05 14.69
N PRO A 8 -16.32 3.48 14.85
CA PRO A 8 -17.19 3.76 13.70
C PRO A 8 -16.63 4.94 12.89
N ILE A 9 -16.56 4.77 11.56
CA ILE A 9 -16.16 5.85 10.64
C ILE A 9 -17.32 6.84 10.56
N THR A 10 -17.10 8.07 11.04
CA THR A 10 -18.04 9.19 10.86
C THR A 10 -17.99 9.72 9.42
N ASP A 11 -19.03 10.39 8.94
CA ASP A 11 -19.04 11.02 7.61
C ASP A 11 -17.83 11.95 7.39
N ARG A 12 -17.48 12.74 8.41
CA ARG A 12 -16.29 13.61 8.38
C ARG A 12 -14.99 12.79 8.32
N GLY A 13 -14.93 11.67 9.04
CA GLY A 13 -13.81 10.73 8.98
C GLY A 13 -13.67 10.11 7.60
N LEU A 14 -14.77 9.68 6.99
CA LEU A 14 -14.80 9.14 5.64
C LEU A 14 -14.31 10.16 4.60
N LEU A 15 -14.80 11.41 4.65
CA LEU A 15 -14.38 12.46 3.74
C LEU A 15 -12.87 12.77 3.84
N ARG A 16 -12.30 12.69 5.05
CA ARG A 16 -10.84 12.82 5.25
C ARG A 16 -10.09 11.65 4.63
N LEU A 17 -10.54 10.42 4.87
CA LEU A 17 -9.91 9.22 4.27
C LEU A 17 -9.96 9.28 2.74
N LEU A 18 -11.09 9.67 2.15
CA LEU A 18 -11.22 9.82 0.70
C LEU A 18 -10.26 10.88 0.14
N THR A 19 -10.03 11.96 0.89
CA THR A 19 -9.08 12.99 0.49
C THR A 19 -7.64 12.49 0.55
N TRP A 20 -7.24 11.84 1.65
CA TRP A 20 -5.87 11.33 1.86
C TRP A 20 -5.51 10.15 0.98
N LEU A 21 -6.45 9.24 0.72
CA LEU A 21 -6.25 8.05 -0.10
C LEU A 21 -6.51 8.29 -1.59
N SER A 22 -6.79 9.53 -1.98
CA SER A 22 -6.95 9.89 -3.39
C SER A 22 -5.60 9.79 -4.12
N PRO A 23 -5.55 9.20 -5.33
CA PRO A 23 -4.35 9.24 -6.16
C PRO A 23 -3.97 10.67 -6.59
N SER A 24 -4.90 11.63 -6.47
CA SER A 24 -4.62 13.05 -6.73
C SER A 24 -4.04 13.78 -5.51
N PHE A 25 -3.85 13.11 -4.36
CA PHE A 25 -3.25 13.75 -3.18
C PHE A 25 -1.78 14.11 -3.48
N PRO A 26 -1.35 15.37 -3.27
CA PRO A 26 -0.13 15.91 -3.88
C PRO A 26 1.15 15.58 -3.09
N VAL A 27 1.41 14.29 -2.85
CA VAL A 27 2.60 13.79 -2.14
C VAL A 27 3.59 13.06 -3.06
N GLY A 28 3.23 12.85 -4.33
CA GLY A 28 3.99 12.02 -5.27
C GLY A 28 3.76 10.53 -5.00
N SER A 29 2.78 9.95 -5.69
CA SER A 29 2.29 8.58 -5.46
C SER A 29 3.15 7.49 -6.10
N TYR A 30 4.45 7.44 -5.79
CA TYR A 30 5.40 6.51 -6.40
C TYR A 30 6.18 5.64 -5.38
N ALA A 31 5.80 5.67 -4.10
CA ALA A 31 6.56 5.05 -3.01
C ALA A 31 6.83 3.53 -3.17
N TYR A 32 6.12 2.85 -4.06
CA TYR A 32 6.24 1.41 -4.30
C TYR A 32 6.57 1.04 -5.75
N SER A 33 6.94 2.01 -6.60
CA SER A 33 7.27 1.74 -8.01
C SER A 33 8.67 1.17 -8.21
N HIS A 34 9.53 1.24 -7.20
CA HIS A 34 10.92 0.79 -7.30
C HIS A 34 11.01 -0.66 -7.75
N GLY A 35 11.88 -0.90 -8.75
CA GLY A 35 12.14 -2.23 -9.28
C GLY A 35 11.00 -2.80 -10.13
N ALA A 36 9.85 -2.12 -10.27
CA ALA A 36 8.77 -2.57 -11.11
C ALA A 36 9.17 -2.57 -12.60
N GLU A 37 9.91 -1.54 -13.05
CA GLU A 37 10.43 -1.48 -14.42
C GLU A 37 11.37 -2.66 -14.71
N PHE A 38 12.32 -2.92 -13.80
CA PHE A 38 13.23 -4.07 -13.91
C PHE A 38 12.49 -5.41 -13.88
N ALA A 39 11.48 -5.56 -13.03
CA ALA A 39 10.70 -6.79 -12.92
C ALA A 39 9.95 -7.10 -14.22
N VAL A 40 9.45 -6.07 -14.91
CA VAL A 40 8.85 -6.21 -16.25
C VAL A 40 9.91 -6.54 -17.29
N GLU A 41 11.01 -5.79 -17.35
CA GLU A 41 12.11 -6.01 -18.31
C GLU A 41 12.73 -7.41 -18.19
N SER A 42 12.79 -7.95 -16.97
CA SER A 42 13.32 -9.27 -16.67
C SER A 42 12.28 -10.39 -16.76
N ALA A 43 11.07 -10.10 -17.25
CA ALA A 43 9.93 -11.02 -17.34
C ALA A 43 9.47 -11.66 -16.01
N LEU A 44 9.88 -11.11 -14.86
CA LEU A 44 9.39 -11.50 -13.53
C LEU A 44 7.92 -11.09 -13.34
N VAL A 45 7.52 -9.97 -13.95
CA VAL A 45 6.13 -9.51 -14.06
C VAL A 45 5.76 -9.44 -15.54
N SER A 46 5.03 -10.43 -16.02
CA SER A 46 4.68 -10.58 -17.45
C SER A 46 3.19 -10.74 -17.71
N ASN A 47 2.40 -10.92 -16.66
CA ASN A 47 0.96 -11.07 -16.71
C ASN A 47 0.31 -10.66 -15.38
N ARG A 48 -1.03 -10.67 -15.35
CA ARG A 48 -1.83 -10.34 -14.17
C ARG A 48 -1.39 -11.09 -12.91
N ASP A 49 -1.22 -12.40 -13.00
CA ASP A 49 -0.96 -13.24 -11.84
C ASP A 49 0.44 -12.97 -11.25
N THR A 50 1.43 -12.78 -12.13
CA THR A 50 2.78 -12.36 -11.70
C THR A 50 2.82 -10.94 -11.13
N ALA A 51 1.99 -10.03 -11.63
CA ALA A 51 1.87 -8.68 -11.08
C ALA A 51 1.22 -8.70 -9.69
N GLU A 52 0.17 -9.50 -9.51
CA GLU A 52 -0.49 -9.70 -8.21
C GLU A 52 0.49 -10.27 -7.19
N ALA A 53 1.27 -11.29 -7.57
CA ALA A 53 2.30 -11.87 -6.73
C ALA A 53 3.40 -10.86 -6.36
N TRP A 54 3.82 -10.02 -7.31
CA TRP A 54 4.80 -8.96 -7.06
C TRP A 54 4.29 -7.91 -6.07
N THR A 55 3.05 -7.45 -6.23
CA THR A 55 2.42 -6.51 -5.29
C THR A 55 2.29 -7.12 -3.91
N ALA A 56 1.83 -8.38 -3.81
CA ALA A 56 1.74 -9.08 -2.53
C ALA A 56 3.10 -9.18 -1.84
N PHE A 57 4.16 -9.49 -2.59
CA PHE A 57 5.52 -9.54 -2.05
C PHE A 57 5.98 -8.20 -1.48
N ILE A 58 5.74 -7.09 -2.18
CA ILE A 58 6.09 -5.74 -1.69
C ILE A 58 5.35 -5.43 -0.38
N VAL A 59 4.06 -5.80 -0.29
CA VAL A 59 3.23 -5.55 0.90
C VAL A 59 3.65 -6.42 2.08
N GLU A 60 3.94 -7.70 1.85
CA GLU A 60 4.22 -8.67 2.93
C GLU A 60 5.67 -8.65 3.40
N PHE A 61 6.62 -8.48 2.48
CA PHE A 61 8.05 -8.65 2.74
C PHE A 61 8.90 -7.42 2.34
N GLY A 62 8.33 -6.47 1.61
CA GLY A 62 9.05 -5.31 1.08
C GLY A 62 8.81 -4.00 1.83
N SER A 63 8.90 -2.90 1.10
CA SER A 63 8.71 -1.54 1.61
C SER A 63 7.32 -1.30 2.22
N GLY A 64 6.27 -1.94 1.69
CA GLY A 64 4.92 -1.85 2.27
C GLY A 64 4.86 -2.39 3.70
N ARG A 65 5.63 -3.45 3.99
CA ARG A 65 5.75 -4.00 5.36
C ARG A 65 6.48 -3.03 6.29
N VAL A 66 7.58 -2.45 5.81
CA VAL A 66 8.39 -1.49 6.59
C VAL A 66 7.56 -0.27 6.97
N ASP A 67 6.82 0.30 6.03
CA ASP A 67 5.96 1.47 6.28
C ASP A 67 4.87 1.15 7.31
N ALA A 68 4.25 -0.04 7.22
CA ALA A 68 3.26 -0.48 8.20
C ALA A 68 3.86 -0.66 9.60
N ASP A 69 5.04 -1.27 9.70
CA ASP A 69 5.72 -1.49 10.99
C ASP A 69 6.11 -0.15 11.63
N VAL A 70 6.64 0.80 10.85
CA VAL A 70 6.95 2.16 11.33
C VAL A 70 5.70 2.91 11.75
N PHE A 71 4.61 2.82 10.98
CA PHE A 71 3.34 3.47 11.33
C PHE A 71 2.74 2.94 12.64
N VAL A 72 2.84 1.63 12.90
CA VAL A 72 2.36 1.03 14.17
C VAL A 72 3.24 1.44 15.36
N ALA A 73 4.53 1.67 15.13
CA ALA A 73 5.46 2.08 16.19
C ALA A 73 5.36 3.57 16.57
N ALA A 74 4.77 4.41 15.71
CA ALA A 74 4.62 5.85 15.90
C ALA A 74 3.40 6.22 16.77
#